data_AF-A0A8T5SXK4-F1
#
_entry.id   AF-A0A8T5SXK4-F1
#
_cell.length_a   1.000
_cell.length_b   1.000
_cell.length_c   1.000
_cell.angle_alpha   90.00
_cell.angle_beta   90.00
_cell.angle_gamma   90.00
#
_symmetry.space_group_name_H-M   'P 1'
#
loop_
_entity.id
_entity.type
_entity.pdbx_description
1 polymer ?
#
loop_
_entity_poly.entity_id
_entity_poly.type
_entity_poly.pdbx_seq_one_letter_code
_entity_poly.pdbx_strand_id
1 'polypeptide(L)'
;MLKALIFDFDGLILDTESSLFEAWREIFDEYALEIHMEDIEVSPAVDFDEMADLTEGYSGRDISIVCREAAMEPIRDLQRTGRMDDEREILDIRPVSRDDFLSAIENIRPATPPEDVKRYIDWAEGS
;
A
#
# COMPACT_ATOMS: atom_id res chain seq x y z
N MET A 1 25.31 0.65 -3.22
CA MET A 1 25.10 2.12 -3.22
C MET A 1 23.78 2.33 -2.51
N LEU A 2 23.80 2.66 -1.22
CA LEU A 2 22.59 2.75 -0.39
C LEU A 2 21.80 4.01 -0.76
N LYS A 3 20.53 3.84 -1.15
CA LYS A 3 19.57 4.92 -1.36
C LYS A 3 18.40 4.72 -0.41
N ALA A 4 18.47 5.40 0.72
CA ALA A 4 17.37 6.06 1.43
C ALA A 4 17.72 6.10 2.93
N LEU A 5 17.92 7.33 3.39
CA LEU A 5 17.96 7.74 4.77
C LEU A 5 16.51 8.03 5.15
N ILE A 6 15.85 7.13 5.89
CA ILE A 6 14.52 7.41 6.44
C ILE A 6 14.73 8.25 7.70
N PHE A 7 14.24 9.48 7.65
CA PHE A 7 14.33 10.46 8.73
C PHE A 7 13.36 10.08 9.86
N ASP A 8 13.92 9.93 11.07
CA ASP A 8 13.24 9.90 12.36
C ASP A 8 12.92 11.34 12.80
N PHE A 9 11.65 11.63 13.05
CA PHE A 9 11.22 12.61 14.04
C PHE A 9 9.81 12.19 14.48
N ASP A 10 9.61 12.00 15.78
CA ASP A 10 8.34 11.73 16.50
C ASP A 10 7.77 10.30 16.61
N GLY A 11 8.63 9.28 16.67
CA GLY A 11 8.42 8.15 17.59
C GLY A 11 7.20 7.23 17.39
N LEU A 12 6.49 7.33 16.26
CA LEU A 12 5.39 6.44 15.88
C LEU A 12 5.47 5.94 14.42
N ILE A 13 6.68 5.94 13.86
CA ILE A 13 7.03 5.28 12.59
C ILE A 13 7.61 3.89 12.93
N LEU A 14 6.81 3.01 13.54
CA LEU A 14 7.23 1.63 13.81
C LEU A 14 6.36 0.58 13.11
N ASP A 15 5.39 0.98 12.28
CA ASP A 15 4.43 0.02 11.70
C ASP A 15 4.13 0.18 10.21
N THR A 16 4.79 1.11 9.51
CA THR A 16 4.66 1.21 8.04
C THR A 16 5.45 0.12 7.33
N GLU A 17 6.61 -0.29 7.87
CA GLU A 17 7.34 -1.47 7.38
C GLU A 17 6.60 -2.77 7.72
N SER A 18 5.93 -2.86 8.88
CA SER A 18 5.11 -4.02 9.25
C SER A 18 3.92 -4.19 8.32
N SER A 19 3.21 -3.10 8.01
CA SER A 19 2.04 -3.14 7.14
C SER A 19 2.37 -3.62 5.73
N LEU A 20 3.47 -3.11 5.16
CA LEU A 20 4.00 -3.57 3.89
C LEU A 20 4.46 -5.02 3.99
N PHE A 21 5.24 -5.37 5.02
CA PHE A 21 5.72 -6.73 5.24
C PHE A 21 4.59 -7.76 5.37
N GLU A 22 3.52 -7.44 6.11
CA GLU A 22 2.36 -8.31 6.28
C GLU A 22 1.54 -8.43 5.01
N ALA A 23 1.32 -7.32 4.29
CA ALA A 23 0.73 -7.33 2.96
C ALA A 23 1.51 -8.27 2.05
N TRP A 24 2.83 -8.10 1.96
CA TRP A 24 3.71 -8.96 1.17
C TRP A 24 3.63 -10.42 1.60
N ARG A 25 3.76 -10.72 2.89
CA ARG A 25 3.65 -12.10 3.40
C ARG A 25 2.35 -12.77 2.96
N GLU A 26 1.22 -12.06 2.98
CA GLU A 26 -0.05 -12.61 2.51
C GLU A 26 -0.05 -12.85 0.99
N ILE A 27 0.60 -11.99 0.20
CA ILE A 27 0.78 -12.19 -1.25
C ILE A 27 1.60 -13.45 -1.52
N PHE A 28 2.70 -13.63 -0.78
CA PHE A 28 3.54 -14.83 -0.86
C PHE A 28 2.75 -16.10 -0.58
N ASP A 29 1.97 -16.08 0.50
CA ASP A 29 1.13 -17.21 0.89
C ASP A 29 -0.01 -17.47 -0.11
N GLU A 30 -0.63 -16.41 -0.66
CA GLU A 30 -1.76 -16.52 -1.59
C GLU A 30 -1.34 -17.07 -2.95
N TYR A 31 -0.19 -16.64 -3.48
CA TYR A 31 0.24 -16.99 -4.83
C TYR A 31 1.32 -18.07 -4.89
N ALA A 32 1.86 -18.51 -3.75
CA ALA A 32 2.90 -19.56 -3.66
C ALA A 32 4.12 -19.31 -4.57
N LEU A 33 4.44 -18.04 -4.82
CA LEU A 33 5.55 -17.59 -5.66
C LEU A 33 6.71 -17.09 -4.78
N GLU A 34 7.95 -17.38 -5.19
CA GLU A 34 9.15 -16.69 -4.69
C GLU A 34 9.28 -15.33 -5.39
N ILE A 35 8.45 -14.37 -5.01
CA ILE A 35 8.70 -12.95 -5.31
C ILE A 35 9.84 -12.46 -4.38
N HIS A 36 10.71 -11.55 -4.78
CA HIS A 36 11.59 -10.90 -3.81
C HIS A 36 11.05 -9.51 -3.49
N MET A 37 11.20 -9.07 -2.24
CA MET A 37 10.77 -7.73 -1.81
C MET A 37 11.44 -6.62 -2.65
N GLU A 38 12.58 -6.94 -3.27
CA GLU A 38 13.36 -6.08 -4.15
C GLU A 38 12.75 -5.93 -5.56
N ASP A 39 11.85 -6.83 -5.96
CA ASP A 39 11.24 -6.85 -7.31
C ASP A 39 10.04 -5.92 -7.43
N ILE A 40 9.50 -5.44 -6.30
CA ILE A 40 8.32 -4.58 -6.29
C ILE A 40 8.76 -3.13 -6.11
N GLU A 41 8.73 -2.39 -7.20
CA GLU A 41 9.02 -0.97 -7.20
C GLU A 41 7.73 -0.15 -7.24
N VAL A 42 7.76 1.05 -6.65
CA VAL A 42 6.72 2.05 -6.91
C VAL A 42 7.21 2.95 -8.04
N SER A 43 6.35 3.20 -9.01
CA SER A 43 6.65 4.09 -10.12
C SER A 43 7.00 5.50 -9.60
N PRO A 44 8.07 6.14 -10.11
CA PRO A 44 8.42 7.51 -9.73
C PRO A 44 7.39 8.54 -10.18
N ALA A 45 6.40 8.14 -10.99
CA ALA A 45 5.27 8.98 -11.38
C ALA A 45 4.14 9.02 -10.33
N VAL A 46 4.25 8.25 -9.25
CA VAL A 46 3.31 8.33 -8.12
C VAL A 46 3.61 9.57 -7.30
N ASP A 47 2.62 10.44 -7.19
CA ASP A 47 2.65 11.59 -6.30
C ASP A 47 1.99 11.21 -4.96
N PHE A 48 2.79 11.09 -3.90
CA PHE A 48 2.28 10.71 -2.58
C PHE A 48 1.53 11.84 -1.88
N ASP A 49 1.78 13.10 -2.23
CA ASP A 49 1.01 14.22 -1.70
C ASP A 49 -0.42 14.16 -2.25
N GLU A 50 -0.58 13.82 -3.54
CA GLU A 50 -1.89 13.57 -4.14
C GLU A 50 -2.60 12.37 -3.49
N MET A 51 -1.89 11.27 -3.22
CA MET A 51 -2.50 10.10 -2.57
C MET A 51 -2.96 10.43 -1.14
N ALA A 52 -2.20 11.27 -0.42
CA ALA A 52 -2.57 11.74 0.91
C ALA A 52 -3.86 12.59 0.86
N ASP A 53 -3.96 13.52 -0.08
CA ASP A 53 -5.18 14.34 -0.26
C ASP A 53 -6.42 13.47 -0.59
N LEU A 54 -6.26 12.44 -1.42
CA LEU A 54 -7.35 11.53 -1.80
C LEU A 54 -7.77 10.58 -0.68
N THR A 55 -6.93 10.41 0.36
CA THR A 55 -7.19 9.51 1.49
C THR A 55 -7.50 10.28 2.78
N GLU A 56 -7.95 11.55 2.67
CA GLU A 56 -8.43 12.31 3.82
C GLU A 56 -9.56 11.54 4.55
N GLY A 57 -9.40 11.37 5.86
CA GLY A 57 -10.35 10.62 6.71
C GLY A 57 -10.11 9.11 6.78
N TYR A 58 -9.10 8.58 6.09
CA TYR A 58 -8.69 7.18 6.23
C TYR A 58 -7.90 6.99 7.53
N SER A 59 -8.13 5.88 8.23
CA SER A 59 -7.27 5.48 9.33
C SER A 59 -5.97 4.86 8.81
N GLY A 60 -4.93 4.75 9.66
CA GLY A 60 -3.70 4.04 9.27
C GLY A 60 -3.95 2.60 8.81
N ARG A 61 -5.00 1.95 9.32
CA ARG A 61 -5.44 0.64 8.84
C ARG A 61 -6.07 0.69 7.45
N ASP A 62 -6.87 1.70 7.16
CA ASP A 62 -7.47 1.83 5.83
C ASP A 62 -6.37 2.10 4.78
N ILE A 63 -5.39 2.95 5.13
CA ILE A 63 -4.21 3.22 4.29
C ILE A 63 -3.40 1.95 4.05
N SER A 64 -3.18 1.11 5.08
CA SER A 64 -2.43 -0.14 4.88
C SER A 64 -3.13 -1.10 3.91
N ILE A 65 -4.47 -1.17 3.96
CA ILE A 65 -5.26 -1.96 3.01
C ILE A 65 -5.15 -1.37 1.60
N VAL A 66 -5.17 -0.03 1.45
CA VAL A 66 -4.98 0.64 0.14
C VAL A 66 -3.62 0.30 -0.45
N CYS A 67 -2.54 0.42 0.33
CA CYS A 67 -1.20 0.08 -0.13
C CYS A 67 -1.09 -1.39 -0.54
N ARG A 68 -1.69 -2.31 0.23
CA ARG A 68 -1.73 -3.75 -0.09
C ARG A 68 -2.46 -4.01 -1.40
N GLU A 69 -3.62 -3.39 -1.59
CA GLU A 69 -4.43 -3.58 -2.79
C GLU A 69 -3.74 -3.02 -4.04
N ALA A 70 -3.13 -1.84 -3.94
CA ALA A 70 -2.34 -1.25 -5.03
C ALA A 70 -1.13 -2.13 -5.38
N ALA A 71 -0.41 -2.64 -4.38
CA ALA A 71 0.73 -3.54 -4.56
C ALA A 71 0.38 -4.88 -5.22
N MET A 72 -0.88 -5.29 -5.13
CA MET A 72 -1.39 -6.53 -5.71
C MET A 72 -1.71 -6.43 -7.20
N GLU A 73 -1.99 -5.24 -7.73
CA GLU A 73 -2.39 -5.08 -9.12
C GLU A 73 -1.31 -5.49 -10.14
N PRO A 74 -0.01 -5.21 -9.95
CA PRO A 74 1.02 -5.75 -10.84
C PRO A 74 1.03 -7.28 -10.92
N ILE A 75 0.74 -7.96 -9.82
CA ILE A 75 0.70 -9.43 -9.74
C ILE A 75 -0.54 -9.96 -10.46
N ARG A 76 -1.70 -9.32 -10.23
CA ARG A 76 -2.93 -9.63 -10.96
C ARG A 76 -2.79 -9.35 -12.45
N ASP A 77 -2.01 -8.35 -12.84
CA ASP A 77 -1.68 -8.08 -14.25
C ASP A 77 -0.86 -9.22 -14.88
N LEU A 78 0.15 -9.74 -14.17
CA LEU A 78 0.88 -10.93 -14.62
C LEU A 78 -0.02 -12.16 -14.80
N GLN A 79 -1.01 -12.33 -13.91
CA GLN A 79 -2.03 -13.38 -14.06
C GLN A 79 -2.88 -13.19 -15.30
N ARG A 80 -3.47 -12.00 -15.46
CA ARG A 80 -4.35 -11.68 -16.59
C ARG A 80 -3.64 -11.82 -17.93
N THR A 81 -2.33 -11.55 -17.96
CA THR A 81 -1.50 -11.64 -19.17
C THR A 81 -0.89 -13.03 -19.40
N GLY A 82 -1.09 -13.98 -18.48
CA GLY A 82 -0.52 -15.34 -18.56
C GLY A 82 1.01 -15.38 -18.38
N ARG A 83 1.60 -14.30 -17.86
CA ARG A 83 3.04 -14.18 -17.62
C ARG A 83 3.47 -14.76 -16.27
N MET A 84 2.52 -15.18 -15.45
CA MET A 84 2.79 -15.91 -14.21
C MET A 84 3.37 -17.31 -14.45
N ASP A 85 2.99 -17.96 -15.55
CA ASP A 85 3.42 -19.33 -15.89
C ASP A 85 4.75 -19.36 -16.67
N ASP A 86 5.45 -18.22 -16.75
CA ASP A 86 6.71 -18.12 -17.47
C ASP A 86 7.78 -18.91 -16.73
N GLU A 87 8.54 -19.78 -17.42
CA GLU A 87 9.56 -20.66 -16.81
C GLU A 87 10.79 -19.91 -16.27
N ARG A 88 10.71 -18.58 -16.17
CA ARG A 88 11.79 -17.72 -15.68
C ARG A 88 11.90 -17.86 -14.17
N GLU A 89 13.13 -17.90 -13.69
CA GLU A 89 13.45 -17.93 -12.27
C GLU A 89 13.06 -16.61 -11.55
N ILE A 90 12.97 -15.51 -12.30
CA ILE A 90 12.56 -14.19 -11.80
C ILE A 90 11.40 -13.67 -12.66
N LEU A 91 10.28 -13.36 -12.01
CA LEU A 91 9.13 -12.74 -12.65
C LEU A 91 9.40 -11.26 -12.90
N ASP A 92 9.10 -10.80 -14.11
CA ASP A 92 9.21 -9.40 -14.49
C ASP A 92 7.93 -8.66 -14.08
N ILE A 93 7.88 -8.23 -12.82
CA ILE A 93 6.76 -7.50 -12.21
C ILE A 93 6.90 -6.02 -12.57
N ARG A 94 5.84 -5.42 -13.11
CA ARG A 94 5.84 -3.98 -13.38
C ARG A 94 5.80 -3.18 -12.05
N PRO A 95 6.34 -1.95 -12.01
CA PRO A 95 6.17 -1.09 -10.86
C PRO A 95 4.69 -0.80 -10.57
N VAL A 96 4.36 -0.61 -9.28
CA VAL A 96 3.06 -0.11 -8.82
C VAL A 96 2.89 1.30 -9.34
N SER A 97 1.80 1.53 -10.06
CA SER A 97 1.49 2.77 -10.74
C SER A 97 0.50 3.62 -9.95
N ARG A 98 0.38 4.89 -10.34
CA ARG A 98 -0.62 5.80 -9.79
C ARG A 98 -2.05 5.25 -9.96
N ASP A 99 -2.33 4.60 -11.08
CA ASP A 99 -3.66 4.05 -11.36
C ASP A 99 -4.02 2.85 -10.46
N ASP A 100 -3.01 2.10 -10.00
CA ASP A 100 -3.22 1.03 -9.02
C ASP A 100 -3.65 1.60 -7.67
N PHE A 101 -3.02 2.70 -7.23
CA PHE A 101 -3.42 3.41 -6.02
C PHE A 101 -4.82 4.02 -6.15
N LEU A 102 -5.11 4.69 -7.28
CA LEU A 102 -6.45 5.25 -7.50
C LEU A 102 -7.53 4.17 -7.47
N SER A 103 -7.26 3.03 -8.11
CA SER A 103 -8.18 1.89 -8.10
C SER A 103 -8.36 1.33 -6.70
N ALA A 104 -7.29 1.23 -5.91
CA ALA A 104 -7.36 0.78 -4.52
C ALA A 104 -8.20 1.75 -3.65
N ILE A 105 -7.94 3.06 -3.74
CA ILE A 105 -8.67 4.10 -3.00
C ILE A 105 -10.15 4.11 -3.38
N GLU A 106 -10.49 3.92 -4.67
CA GLU A 106 -11.90 3.86 -5.09
C GLU A 106 -12.64 2.65 -4.48
N ASN A 107 -11.96 1.52 -4.34
CA ASN A 107 -12.56 0.27 -3.88
C ASN A 107 -12.58 0.12 -2.35
N ILE A 108 -11.69 0.81 -1.64
CA ILE A 108 -11.56 0.73 -0.19
C ILE A 108 -12.19 1.96 0.43
N ARG A 109 -13.18 1.78 1.31
CA ARG A 109 -13.81 2.89 2.03
C ARG A 109 -13.23 3.01 3.44
N PRO A 110 -13.12 4.22 4.01
CA PRO A 110 -12.68 4.40 5.38
C PRO A 110 -13.62 3.65 6.33
N ALA A 111 -13.05 2.82 7.21
CA ALA A 111 -13.83 2.02 8.15
C ALA A 111 -14.51 2.86 9.23
N THR A 112 -13.97 4.05 9.53
CA THR A 112 -14.49 4.95 10.57
C THR A 112 -15.41 6.01 9.95
N PRO A 113 -16.69 6.07 10.35
CA PRO A 113 -17.59 7.11 9.89
C PRO A 113 -17.10 8.52 10.29
N PRO A 114 -17.24 9.54 9.42
CA PRO A 114 -16.82 10.91 9.73
C PRO A 114 -17.47 11.50 11.00
N GLU A 115 -18.69 11.06 11.31
CA GLU A 115 -19.44 11.44 12.51
C GLU A 115 -18.79 10.96 13.81
N ASP A 116 -18.18 9.78 13.80
CA ASP A 116 -17.46 9.25 14.96
C ASP A 116 -16.13 9.99 15.16
N VAL A 117 -15.40 10.26 14.07
CA VAL A 117 -14.17 11.06 14.10
C VAL A 117 -14.44 12.43 14.72
N LYS A 118 -15.50 13.12 14.25
CA LYS A 118 -15.91 14.41 14.79
C LYS A 118 -16.23 14.34 16.28
N ARG A 119 -16.98 13.32 16.73
CA ARG A 119 -17.32 13.14 18.14
C ARG A 119 -16.07 13.02 19.03
N TYR A 120 -15.03 12.33 18.57
CA TYR A 120 -13.77 12.21 19.30
C TYR A 120 -12.98 13.52 19.35
N ILE A 121 -12.95 14.28 18.24
CA ILE A 121 -12.31 15.60 18.20
C ILE A 121 -13.00 16.57 19.15
N ASP A 122 -14.34 16.68 19.07
CA ASP A 122 -15.14 17.54 19.94
C ASP A 122 -14.94 17.21 21.43
N TRP A 123 -14.77 15.92 21.76
CA TRP A 123 -14.43 15.47 23.13
C TRP A 123 -13.01 15.90 23.55
N ALA A 124 -12.03 15.77 22.66
CA ALA A 124 -10.63 16.10 22.94
C ALA A 124 -10.42 17.62 23.09
N GLU A 125 -11.15 18.44 22.33
CA GLU A 125 -11.10 19.91 22.42
C GLU A 125 -11.93 20.47 23.60
N GLY A 126 -12.78 19.65 24.20
CA GLY A 126 -13.73 20.03 25.24
C GLY A 126 -13.34 19.70 26.69
N SER A 127 -12.05 19.48 27.00
CA SER A 127 -11.52 19.27 28.37
C SER A 127 -10.71 20.45 28.89
#